data_AF-A0A0X3USE2-F1
#
_entry.id   AF-A0A0X3USE2-F1
#
_cell.length_a   1.000
_cell.length_b   1.000
_cell.length_c   1.000
_cell.angle_alpha   90.00
_cell.angle_beta   90.00
_cell.angle_gamma   90.00
#
_symmetry.space_group_name_H-M   'P 1'
#
loop_
_entity.id
_entity.type
_entity.pdbx_description
1 polymer ?
#
loop_
_entity_poly.entity_id
_entity_poly.type
_entity_poly.pdbx_seq_one_letter_code
_entity_poly.pdbx_strand_id
1 'polypeptide(L)' 'MSDKPVLAEFWAAWCGPCRQVAPALEAIAADYDNKIEVAKTIVGAKPMAALVRDLADFLV' A
#
# COMPACT_ATOMS: atom_id res chain seq x y z
N MET A 1 13.23 3.06 -10.40
CA MET A 1 13.25 1.82 -9.62
C MET A 1 13.44 2.25 -8.18
N SER A 2 12.44 2.04 -7.32
CA SER A 2 12.61 2.36 -5.89
C SER A 2 13.77 1.56 -5.31
N ASP A 3 14.67 2.25 -4.61
CA ASP A 3 15.84 1.65 -3.94
C ASP A 3 15.45 0.79 -2.74
N LYS A 4 14.17 0.83 -2.34
CA LYS A 4 13.63 0.15 -1.17
C LYS A 4 12.47 -0.77 -1.56
N PRO A 5 12.31 -1.93 -0.90
CA PRO A 5 11.11 -2.76 -1.06
C PRO A 5 9.84 -1.97 -0.79
N VAL A 6 8.87 -2.08 -1.69
CA VAL A 6 7.56 -1.44 -1.59
C VAL A 6 6.52 -2.45 -1.10
N LEU A 7 5.82 -2.11 -0.03
CA LEU A 7 4.67 -2.84 0.50
C LEU A 7 3.38 -2.15 0.06
N ALA A 8 2.65 -2.79 -0.85
CA ALA A 8 1.39 -2.27 -1.37
C ALA A 8 0.19 -2.72 -0.51
N GLU A 9 -0.50 -1.76 0.09
CA GLU A 9 -1.75 -1.99 0.84
C GLU A 9 -2.96 -1.67 -0.04
N PHE A 10 -3.63 -2.73 -0.49
CA PHE A 10 -4.91 -2.66 -1.19
C PHE A 10 -6.05 -2.72 -0.17
N TRP A 11 -6.71 -1.60 0.09
CA TRP A 11 -7.74 -1.50 1.12
C TRP A 11 -9.06 -0.94 0.59
N ALA A 12 -10.14 -1.01 1.37
CA ALA A 12 -11.37 -0.30 1.07
C ALA A 12 -12.13 0.02 2.36
N ALA A 13 -12.91 1.12 2.37
CA ALA A 13 -13.69 1.52 3.55
C ALA A 13 -14.72 0.46 3.97
N TRP A 14 -15.23 -0.33 3.02
CA TRP A 14 -16.16 -1.44 3.25
C TRP A 14 -15.46 -2.78 3.51
N CYS A 15 -14.13 -2.86 3.37
CA CYS A 15 -13.38 -4.09 3.60
C CYS A 15 -13.07 -4.27 5.09
N GLY A 16 -13.91 -5.03 5.80
CA GLY A 16 -13.73 -5.37 7.21
C GLY A 16 -12.35 -5.94 7.55
N PRO A 17 -11.88 -6.99 6.85
CA PRO A 17 -10.54 -7.57 7.07
C PRO A 17 -9.40 -6.57 6.84
N CYS A 18 -9.49 -5.72 5.81
CA CYS A 18 -8.46 -4.73 5.51
C CYS A 18 -8.24 -3.76 6.68
N ARG A 19 -9.33 -3.30 7.32
CA ARG A 19 -9.25 -2.40 8.48
C ARG A 19 -8.61 -3.05 9.71
N GLN A 20 -8.69 -4.37 9.84
CA GLN A 20 -8.04 -5.11 10.93
C GLN A 20 -6.54 -5.29 10.69
N VAL A 21 -6.12 -5.40 9.42
CA VAL A 21 -4.73 -5.61 9.03
C VAL A 21 -3.94 -4.30 8.95
N ALA A 22 -4.60 -3.18 8.64
CA ALA A 22 -3.96 -1.86 8.51
C ALA A 22 -3.05 -1.46 9.70
N PRO A 23 -3.45 -1.63 10.98
CA PRO A 23 -2.59 -1.28 12.12
C PRO A 23 -1.32 -2.15 12.19
N ALA A 24 -1.41 -3.42 11.78
CA ALA A 24 -0.26 -4.31 11.75
C ALA A 24 0.72 -3.92 10.63
N LEU A 25 0.21 -3.49 9.47
CA LEU A 25 1.05 -2.99 8.37
C LEU A 25 1.76 -1.69 8.75
N GLU A 26 1.08 -0.79 9.47
CA GLU A 26 1.70 0.45 9.98
C GLU A 26 2.79 0.17 11.02
N ALA A 27 2.57 -0.81 11.92
CA ALA A 27 3.58 -1.24 12.86
C ALA A 27 4.81 -1.82 12.15
N ILE A 28 4.61 -2.66 11.13
CA ILE A 28 5.71 -3.18 10.29
C ILE A 28 6.43 -2.03 9.58
N ALA A 29 5.72 -1.05 9.04
CA ALA A 29 6.33 0.12 8.40
C ALA A 29 7.24 0.90 9.37
N ALA A 30 6.79 1.06 10.62
CA ALA A 30 7.55 1.73 11.66
C ALA A 30 8.76 0.90 12.14
N ASP A 31 8.60 -0.41 12.31
CA ASP A 31 9.69 -1.31 12.74
C ASP A 31 10.81 -1.41 11.70
N TYR A 32 10.45 -1.29 10.42
CA TYR A 32 11.37 -1.30 9.29
C TYR A 32 11.76 0.11 8.86
N ASP A 33 11.79 1.07 9.80
CA ASP A 33 12.06 2.48 9.56
C ASP A 33 13.13 2.72 8.47
N ASN A 34 12.77 3.52 7.48
CA ASN A 34 13.57 3.84 6.30
C ASN A 34 14.03 2.66 5.41
N LYS A 35 13.61 1.42 5.65
CA LYS A 35 13.96 0.25 4.82
C LYS A 35 12.85 -0.18 3.88
N ILE A 36 11.60 0.14 4.17
CA ILE A 36 10.47 -0.19 3.30
C ILE A 36 9.61 1.05 3.06
N GLU A 37 8.96 1.08 1.90
CA GLU A 37 8.02 2.13 1.52
C GLU A 37 6.61 1.54 1.45
N VAL A 38 5.61 2.23 2.01
CA VAL A 38 4.22 1.73 2.04
C VAL A 38 3.36 2.55 1.09
N ALA A 39 2.87 1.89 0.04
CA ALA A 39 1.94 2.47 -0.93
C ALA A 39 0.51 2.04 -0.61
N LYS A 40 -0.40 3.00 -0.36
CA LYS A 40 -1.81 2.70 -0.02
C LYS A 40 -2.73 3.05 -1.18
N THR A 41 -3.67 2.16 -1.53
CA THR A 41 -4.69 2.44 -2.56
C THR A 41 -6.06 1.84 -2.23
N ILE A 42 -7.13 2.48 -2.70
CA ILE A 42 -8.52 2.07 -2.45
C ILE A 42 -9.04 1.17 -3.57
N VAL A 43 -9.33 -0.08 -3.26
CA VAL A 43 -9.89 -1.07 -4.18
C VAL A 43 -11.38 -0.77 -4.45
N GLY A 44 -11.75 -0.76 -5.73
CA GLY A 44 -13.13 -0.51 -6.17
C GLY A 44 -13.48 0.96 -6.40
N ALA A 45 -12.65 1.90 -5.96
CA ALA A 45 -12.80 3.32 -6.30
C ALA A 45 -12.24 3.67 -7.69
N LYS A 46 -11.35 2.83 -8.24
CA LYS A 46 -10.67 3.04 -9.52
C LYS A 46 -10.62 1.74 -10.33
N PRO A 47 -10.68 1.80 -11.67
CA PRO A 47 -10.41 0.65 -12.53
C PRO A 47 -8.96 0.17 -12.37
N MET A 48 -8.72 -1.13 -12.57
CA MET A 48 -7.44 -1.77 -12.28
C MET A 48 -6.23 -1.12 -12.99
N ALA A 49 -6.43 -0.62 -14.21
CA ALA A 49 -5.38 0.10 -14.96
C ALA A 49 -4.94 1.42 -14.28
N ALA A 50 -5.81 2.06 -13.51
CA ALA A 50 -5.46 3.25 -12.74
C ALA A 50 -4.70 2.88 -11.46
N LEU A 51 -5.03 1.74 -10.82
CA LEU A 51 -4.30 1.23 -9.66
C LEU A 51 -2.84 0.90 -10.00
N VAL A 52 -2.59 0.33 -11.19
CA VAL A 52 -1.23 0.02 -11.67
C VAL A 52 -0.41 1.30 -11.90
N ARG A 53 -1.04 2.39 -12.34
CA ARG A 53 -0.36 3.69 -12.52
C ARG A 53 -0.02 4.33 -11.19
N ASP A 54 -0.96 4.35 -10.25
CA ASP A 54 -0.69 4.85 -8.89
C ASP A 54 0.49 4.08 -8.26
N LEU A 55 0.61 2.77 -8.53
CA LEU A 55 1.74 1.96 -8.04
C LEU A 55 3.06 2.26 -8.76
N ALA A 56 2.99 2.71 -10.02
CA ALA A 56 4.18 3.06 -10.80
C ALA A 56 4.92 4.26 -10.21
N ASP A 57 4.20 5.20 -9.59
CA ASP A 57 4.79 6.37 -8.92
C ASP A 57 5.72 5.98 -7.75
N PHE A 58 5.50 4.80 -7.16
CA PHE A 58 6.35 4.24 -6.09
C PHE A 58 7.48 3.34 -6.62
N LEU A 59 7.52 3.08 -7.93
CA LEU A 59 8.52 2.20 -8.56
C LEU A 59 9.56 2.98 -9.35
N VAL A 60 9.49 4.31 -9.40
CA VAL A 60 10.44 5.19 -10.12
C VAL A 60 11.52 5.71 -9.19
#